data_AF-A0A1E4R662-F1
#
_entry.id   AF-A0A1E4R662-F1
#
_cell.length_a   1.000
_cell.length_b   1.000
_cell.length_c   1.000
_cell.angle_alpha   90.00
_cell.angle_beta   90.00
_cell.angle_gamma   90.00
#
_symmetry.space_group_name_H-M   'P 1'
#
loop_
_entity.id
_entity.type
_entity.pdbx_description
1 polymer ?
#
loop_
_entity_poly.entity_id
_entity_poly.type
_entity_poly.pdbx_seq_one_letter_code
_entity_poly.pdbx_strand_id
1 'polypeptide(L)'
;MNKLHKELVKVAGDMTSSKERVKHRVLHPRNSNKKPYRFTLLSVVLTLCVAGFILVQLLGKETTQTSTWFHETQLDHFERIAQMMWPNQNKEYYKEEAYRSYEKLVAAYYFAESLGITYTKDELEMERKNFVEQMEILQQSPKYKAFFRGLEPSKYVDVYMKPLLPMYTARTKLYAVYKEKYPTFYAYKGVADIEASRYFQMNFAEQMTAFQKENNIVDHSSTSGTSLVGTVAKVESNIFLFIEGIIPKDLDHMTEKQLEEKYEQADWYPVLADFPVEQGDYITLHSTETGSIEENGVVRKYGLLNDVKVLEPDVTVELNLQNEQEVAEFLQDMPWQTADYMRSPPNYSFQVEGVRIEIWKGYGSSLYLQKIGSGEIKLNSEKAKKLKELLGIEES
;
A
#
# COMPACT_ATOMS: atom_id res chain seq x y z
N MET A 1 65.27 46.29 53.82
CA MET A 1 64.67 46.27 52.46
C MET A 1 63.76 45.04 52.39
N ASN A 2 62.45 45.26 52.27
CA ASN A 2 61.42 44.28 52.62
C ASN A 2 61.33 43.14 51.56
N LYS A 3 61.16 41.89 51.98
CA LYS A 3 61.13 40.70 51.10
C LYS A 3 60.11 40.82 49.95
N LEU A 4 59.04 41.59 50.14
CA LEU A 4 58.02 41.88 49.13
C LEU A 4 58.55 42.67 47.91
N HIS A 5 59.52 43.57 48.11
CA HIS A 5 60.05 44.43 47.05
C HIS A 5 61.02 43.69 46.13
N LYS A 6 61.73 42.67 46.65
CA LYS A 6 62.59 41.79 45.84
C LYS A 6 61.80 40.80 44.99
N GLU A 7 60.64 40.33 45.46
CA GLU A 7 59.73 39.46 44.70
C GLU A 7 59.04 40.23 43.56
N LEU A 8 58.55 41.44 43.81
CA LEU A 8 57.88 42.27 42.80
C LEU A 8 58.80 42.68 41.64
N VAL A 9 60.08 42.98 41.91
CA VAL A 9 61.07 43.28 40.87
C VAL A 9 61.50 42.03 40.09
N LYS A 10 61.38 40.82 40.68
CA LYS A 10 61.70 39.55 40.00
C LYS A 10 60.56 39.07 39.08
N VAL A 11 59.31 39.46 39.36
CA VAL A 11 58.13 39.12 38.56
C VAL A 11 57.84 40.16 37.46
N ALA A 12 58.09 41.45 37.72
CA ALA A 12 57.82 42.52 36.75
C ALA A 12 59.04 42.87 35.88
N GLY A 13 59.74 41.86 35.36
CA GLY A 13 61.04 41.97 34.66
C GLY A 13 61.20 43.21 33.76
N ASP A 14 62.43 43.72 33.69
CA ASP A 14 62.85 44.99 33.08
C ASP A 14 61.89 45.56 32.01
N MET A 15 60.97 46.42 32.46
CA MET A 15 59.93 47.02 31.62
C MET A 15 60.43 48.23 30.83
N THR A 16 61.73 48.54 30.85
CA THR A 16 62.30 49.71 30.16
C THR A 16 62.06 49.62 28.65
N SER A 17 62.19 48.41 28.09
CA SER A 17 61.89 48.11 26.68
C SER A 17 60.40 48.11 26.32
N SER A 18 59.50 47.97 27.32
CA SER A 18 58.05 48.04 27.13
C SER A 18 57.56 49.49 27.16
N LYS A 19 58.12 50.33 28.04
CA LYS A 19 57.87 51.78 28.08
C LYS A 19 58.34 52.48 26.81
N GLU A 20 59.53 52.14 26.30
CA GLU A 20 60.03 52.63 25.00
C GLU A 20 59.08 52.27 23.85
N ARG A 21 58.61 51.01 23.80
CA ARG A 21 57.64 50.55 22.78
C ARG A 21 56.31 51.28 22.84
N VAL A 22 55.76 51.52 24.02
CA VAL A 22 54.48 52.25 24.17
C VAL A 22 54.67 53.72 23.80
N LYS A 23 55.76 54.35 24.23
CA LYS A 23 56.08 55.75 23.89
C LYS A 23 56.24 55.93 22.37
N HIS A 24 56.88 54.99 21.68
CA HIS A 24 57.01 55.01 20.21
C HIS A 24 55.67 54.77 19.49
N ARG A 25 54.75 54.00 20.08
CA ARG A 25 53.43 53.70 19.51
C ARG A 25 52.41 54.83 19.69
N VAL A 26 52.55 55.62 20.76
CA VAL A 26 51.67 56.78 21.04
C VAL A 26 52.15 58.04 20.30
N LEU A 27 53.47 58.24 20.17
CA LEU A 27 54.01 59.45 19.52
C LEU A 27 54.09 59.37 17.99
N HIS A 28 53.97 58.17 17.38
CA HIS A 28 53.97 57.99 15.93
C HIS A 28 52.71 57.21 15.48
N PRO A 29 51.56 57.88 15.30
CA PRO A 29 50.39 57.24 14.70
C PRO A 29 50.73 56.86 13.25
N ARG A 30 50.95 55.57 13.01
CA ARG A 30 51.20 55.03 11.67
C ARG A 30 49.88 55.05 10.90
N ASN A 31 49.62 56.18 10.25
CA ASN A 31 48.53 56.34 9.30
C ASN A 31 48.71 55.32 8.17
N SER A 32 47.88 54.27 8.14
CA SER A 32 47.82 53.33 7.03
C SER A 32 46.36 52.99 6.70
N ASN A 33 45.66 54.00 6.18
CA ASN A 33 44.46 53.78 5.38
C ASN A 33 44.86 53.11 4.05
N LYS A 34 44.92 51.78 4.00
CA LYS A 34 44.62 50.96 2.80
C LYS A 34 44.15 49.58 3.24
N LYS A 35 42.84 49.33 3.21
CA LYS A 35 42.32 47.95 3.27
C LYS A 35 42.83 47.19 2.04
N PRO A 36 43.37 45.97 2.19
CA PRO A 36 43.92 45.23 1.06
C PRO A 36 42.80 44.89 0.06
N TYR A 37 42.90 45.45 -1.15
CA TYR A 37 42.01 45.20 -2.31
C TYR A 37 41.75 43.71 -2.57
N ARG A 38 42.64 42.81 -2.10
CA ARG A 38 42.51 41.35 -2.26
C ARG A 38 41.30 40.77 -1.54
N PHE A 39 40.92 41.28 -0.37
CA PHE A 39 39.73 40.77 0.35
C PHE A 39 38.42 41.27 -0.25
N THR A 40 38.41 42.50 -0.77
CA THR A 40 37.25 43.07 -1.47
C THR A 40 37.05 42.43 -2.84
N LEU A 41 38.14 42.12 -3.56
CA LEU A 41 38.08 41.38 -4.81
C LEU A 41 37.60 39.94 -4.57
N LEU A 42 38.08 39.26 -3.52
CA LEU A 42 37.63 37.91 -3.19
C LEU A 42 36.16 37.88 -2.79
N SER A 43 35.69 38.88 -2.02
CA SER A 43 34.27 38.97 -1.67
C SER A 43 33.42 39.26 -2.91
N VAL A 44 33.84 40.16 -3.79
CA VAL A 44 33.11 40.46 -5.03
C VAL A 44 33.08 39.26 -5.97
N VAL A 45 34.19 38.53 -6.12
CA VAL A 45 34.23 37.29 -6.91
C VAL A 45 33.34 36.22 -6.27
N LEU A 46 33.38 36.03 -4.96
CA LEU A 46 32.51 35.07 -4.28
C LEU A 46 31.04 35.46 -4.43
N THR A 47 30.69 36.74 -4.27
CA THR A 47 29.32 37.23 -4.47
C THR A 47 28.88 37.13 -5.92
N LEU A 48 29.77 37.36 -6.90
CA LEU A 48 29.48 37.15 -8.33
C LEU A 48 29.39 35.66 -8.69
N CYS A 49 30.14 34.78 -8.04
CA CYS A 49 30.02 33.33 -8.22
C CYS A 49 28.74 32.80 -7.58
N VAL A 50 28.33 33.31 -6.40
CA VAL A 50 27.07 32.93 -5.75
C VAL A 50 25.88 33.51 -6.51
N ALA A 51 25.93 34.79 -6.90
CA ALA A 51 24.89 35.40 -7.72
C ALA A 51 24.83 34.78 -9.13
N GLY A 52 25.98 34.45 -9.71
CA GLY A 52 26.12 33.73 -10.98
C GLY A 52 25.61 32.29 -10.88
N PHE A 53 25.86 31.59 -9.77
CA PHE A 53 25.30 30.27 -9.51
C PHE A 53 23.77 30.33 -9.35
N ILE A 54 23.26 31.32 -8.62
CA ILE A 54 21.81 31.56 -8.47
C ILE A 54 21.18 31.96 -9.82
N LEU A 55 21.84 32.80 -10.62
CA LEU A 55 21.38 33.19 -11.96
C LEU A 55 21.45 32.04 -12.95
N VAL A 56 22.46 31.18 -12.90
CA VAL A 56 22.57 29.96 -13.72
C VAL A 56 21.54 28.92 -13.28
N GLN A 57 21.20 28.83 -12.00
CA GLN A 57 20.06 28.02 -11.50
C GLN A 57 18.69 28.61 -11.90
N LEU A 58 18.55 29.94 -12.03
CA LEU A 58 17.30 30.58 -12.42
C LEU A 58 17.11 30.69 -13.96
N LEU A 59 18.20 30.80 -14.73
CA LEU A 59 18.19 30.96 -16.19
C LEU A 59 18.48 29.65 -16.93
N GLY A 60 19.20 28.72 -16.30
CA GLY A 60 19.27 27.35 -16.75
C GLY A 60 17.92 26.69 -16.48
N LYS A 61 17.13 26.49 -17.54
CA LYS A 61 15.93 25.62 -17.54
C LYS A 61 16.24 24.13 -17.31
N GLU A 62 17.39 23.86 -16.70
CA GLU A 62 17.88 22.58 -16.23
C GLU A 62 18.53 22.85 -14.87
N THR A 63 17.76 23.39 -13.93
CA THR A 63 17.92 22.84 -12.60
C THR A 63 17.66 21.36 -12.76
N THR A 64 18.70 20.56 -12.53
CA THR A 64 18.48 19.36 -11.74
C THR A 64 17.78 19.79 -10.45
N GLN A 65 16.46 20.06 -10.54
CA GLN A 65 15.55 19.35 -9.67
C GLN A 65 16.06 17.92 -9.76
N THR A 66 16.82 17.50 -8.75
CA THR A 66 16.67 16.13 -8.27
C THR A 66 15.18 15.89 -8.41
N SER A 67 14.80 15.05 -9.35
CA SER A 67 13.42 14.78 -9.74
C SER A 67 12.73 14.15 -8.55
N THR A 68 12.53 14.90 -7.48
CA THR A 68 12.01 14.39 -6.22
C THR A 68 10.54 14.13 -6.49
N TRP A 69 10.25 12.86 -6.77
CA TRP A 69 8.92 12.30 -7.04
C TRP A 69 7.90 12.71 -5.96
N PHE A 70 8.40 13.05 -4.77
CA PHE A 70 7.67 13.52 -3.62
C PHE A 70 8.20 14.88 -3.15
N HIS A 71 7.30 15.68 -2.58
CA HIS A 71 7.61 17.01 -2.06
C HIS A 71 6.90 17.23 -0.72
N GLU A 72 7.60 17.83 0.25
CA GLU A 72 7.06 18.09 1.59
C GLU A 72 5.82 18.98 1.58
N THR A 73 5.74 19.95 0.65
CA THR A 73 4.57 20.85 0.54
C THR A 73 3.32 20.07 0.18
N GLN A 74 3.44 19.12 -0.75
CA GLN A 74 2.34 18.23 -1.13
C GLN A 74 2.04 17.22 -0.02
N LEU A 75 3.05 16.71 0.69
CA LEU A 75 2.84 15.86 1.86
C LEU A 75 2.01 16.57 2.94
N ASP A 76 2.31 17.84 3.26
CA ASP A 76 1.52 18.65 4.22
C ASP A 76 0.07 18.87 3.73
N HIS A 77 -0.19 18.92 2.42
CA HIS A 77 -1.56 18.90 1.90
C HIS A 77 -2.29 17.59 2.24
N PHE A 78 -1.66 16.45 2.00
CA PHE A 78 -2.24 15.14 2.32
C PHE A 78 -2.39 14.92 3.83
N GLU A 79 -1.45 15.41 4.66
CA GLU A 79 -1.59 15.37 6.14
C GLU A 79 -2.82 16.13 6.60
N ARG A 80 -3.12 17.29 6.00
CA ARG A 80 -4.33 18.06 6.33
C ARG A 80 -5.60 17.34 5.92
N ILE A 81 -5.59 16.61 4.80
CA ILE A 81 -6.71 15.78 4.38
C ILE A 81 -6.92 14.66 5.40
N ALA A 82 -5.86 13.96 5.80
CA ALA A 82 -5.93 12.88 6.79
C ALA A 82 -6.46 13.39 8.15
N GLN A 83 -6.00 14.55 8.62
CA GLN A 83 -6.51 15.20 9.83
C GLN A 83 -8.01 15.52 9.76
N MET A 84 -8.49 15.89 8.58
CA MET A 84 -9.90 16.20 8.36
C MET A 84 -10.78 14.96 8.36
N MET A 85 -10.32 13.88 7.71
CA MET A 85 -11.07 12.63 7.57
C MET A 85 -11.07 11.81 8.88
N TRP A 86 -9.94 11.79 9.60
CA TRP A 86 -9.78 11.02 10.83
C TRP A 86 -9.33 11.92 11.99
N PRO A 87 -10.23 12.72 12.58
CA PRO A 87 -9.87 13.57 13.70
C PRO A 87 -9.45 12.73 14.92
N ASN A 88 -8.59 13.30 15.77
CA ASN A 88 -8.10 12.71 17.03
C ASN A 88 -7.10 11.54 16.90
N GLN A 89 -6.45 11.40 15.76
CA GLN A 89 -5.33 10.47 15.59
C GLN A 89 -4.01 11.14 15.99
N ASN A 90 -2.97 10.32 16.17
CA ASN A 90 -1.65 10.83 16.48
C ASN A 90 -0.92 11.34 15.21
N LYS A 91 0.18 12.07 15.41
CA LYS A 91 0.96 12.66 14.30
C LYS A 91 1.59 11.61 13.38
N GLU A 92 1.96 10.46 13.92
CA GLU A 92 2.58 9.36 13.15
C GLU A 92 1.57 8.79 12.15
N TYR A 93 0.35 8.50 12.61
CA TYR A 93 -0.76 8.06 11.77
C TYR A 93 -1.04 9.03 10.63
N TYR A 94 -1.11 10.34 10.91
CA TYR A 94 -1.38 11.33 9.86
C TYR A 94 -0.29 11.38 8.79
N LYS A 95 0.98 11.23 9.19
CA LYS A 95 2.10 11.19 8.26
C LYS A 95 2.08 9.94 7.39
N GLU A 96 1.82 8.79 8.00
CA GLU A 96 1.72 7.50 7.33
C GLU A 96 0.57 7.53 6.30
N GLU A 97 -0.63 7.94 6.71
CA GLU A 97 -1.80 8.01 5.84
C GLU A 97 -1.62 9.04 4.72
N ALA A 98 -1.01 10.19 5.02
CA ALA A 98 -0.69 11.21 4.02
C ALA A 98 0.29 10.68 2.97
N TYR A 99 1.34 9.98 3.42
CA TYR A 99 2.32 9.39 2.53
C TYR A 99 1.69 8.33 1.64
N ARG A 100 0.88 7.40 2.17
CA ARG A 100 0.19 6.38 1.38
C ARG A 100 -0.73 7.00 0.33
N SER A 101 -1.51 8.00 0.71
CA SER A 101 -2.38 8.72 -0.22
C SER A 101 -1.60 9.44 -1.31
N TYR A 102 -0.45 10.03 -0.97
CA TYR A 102 0.40 10.71 -1.93
C TYR A 102 1.12 9.72 -2.85
N GLU A 103 1.70 8.65 -2.31
CA GLU A 103 2.33 7.57 -3.07
C GLU A 103 1.35 6.98 -4.08
N LYS A 104 0.12 6.69 -3.68
CA LYS A 104 -0.92 6.18 -4.58
C LYS A 104 -1.17 7.10 -5.78
N LEU A 105 -1.18 8.41 -5.57
CA LEU A 105 -1.34 9.40 -6.65
C LEU A 105 -0.10 9.44 -7.57
N VAL A 106 1.09 9.43 -6.99
CA VAL A 106 2.37 9.45 -7.71
C VAL A 106 2.54 8.16 -8.53
N ALA A 107 2.24 7.01 -7.94
CA ALA A 107 2.28 5.71 -8.58
C ALA A 107 1.36 5.67 -9.80
N ALA A 108 0.11 6.12 -9.64
CA ALA A 108 -0.84 6.20 -10.75
C ALA A 108 -0.35 7.10 -11.89
N TYR A 109 0.32 8.20 -11.58
CA TYR A 109 0.91 9.10 -12.58
C TYR A 109 2.01 8.40 -13.40
N TYR A 110 3.02 7.83 -12.75
CA TYR A 110 4.14 7.18 -13.44
C TYR A 110 3.74 5.91 -14.19
N PHE A 111 2.74 5.19 -13.68
CA PHE A 111 2.16 4.06 -14.41
C PHE A 111 1.33 4.52 -15.62
N ALA A 112 0.55 5.59 -15.50
CA ALA A 112 -0.13 6.18 -16.65
C ALA A 112 0.86 6.64 -17.73
N GLU A 113 1.98 7.26 -17.34
CA GLU A 113 3.05 7.64 -18.27
C GLU A 113 3.69 6.42 -18.97
N SER A 114 3.92 5.32 -18.25
CA SER A 114 4.49 4.10 -18.84
C SER A 114 3.56 3.44 -19.87
N LEU A 115 2.25 3.66 -19.73
CA LEU A 115 1.22 3.27 -20.70
C LEU A 115 1.03 4.28 -21.84
N GLY A 116 1.81 5.37 -21.88
CA GLY A 116 1.70 6.41 -22.90
C GLY A 116 0.49 7.33 -22.76
N ILE A 117 -0.14 7.38 -21.58
CA ILE A 117 -1.26 8.28 -21.30
C ILE A 117 -0.72 9.70 -21.19
N THR A 118 -1.22 10.59 -22.05
CA THR A 118 -0.82 12.01 -22.10
C THR A 118 -1.99 12.92 -21.74
N TYR A 119 -1.67 14.16 -21.38
CA TYR A 119 -2.65 15.21 -21.10
C TYR A 119 -2.28 16.53 -21.78
N THR A 120 -3.28 17.34 -22.02
CA THR A 120 -3.17 18.67 -22.64
C THR A 120 -3.17 19.77 -21.60
N LYS A 121 -2.73 20.97 -21.97
CA LYS A 121 -2.79 22.14 -21.09
C LYS A 121 -4.23 22.51 -20.70
N ASP A 122 -5.17 22.34 -21.62
CA ASP A 122 -6.58 22.65 -21.38
C ASP A 122 -7.19 21.70 -20.33
N GLU A 123 -6.79 20.42 -20.33
CA GLU A 123 -7.18 19.46 -19.29
C GLU A 123 -6.62 19.84 -17.91
N LEU A 124 -5.37 20.31 -17.84
CA LEU A 124 -4.79 20.78 -16.57
C LEU A 124 -5.50 22.02 -16.03
N GLU A 125 -5.86 22.97 -16.90
CA GLU A 125 -6.60 24.17 -16.49
C GLU A 125 -8.05 23.84 -16.10
N MET A 126 -8.68 22.86 -16.75
CA MET A 126 -9.99 22.36 -16.34
C MET A 126 -9.92 21.71 -14.94
N GLU A 127 -8.93 20.85 -14.70
CA GLU A 127 -8.72 20.22 -13.40
C GLU A 127 -8.42 21.27 -12.31
N ARG A 128 -7.63 22.30 -12.64
CA ARG A 128 -7.38 23.43 -11.73
C ARG A 128 -8.67 24.15 -11.36
N LYS A 129 -9.54 24.45 -12.33
CA LYS A 129 -10.84 25.11 -12.07
C LYS A 129 -11.71 24.24 -11.18
N ASN A 130 -11.81 22.94 -11.48
CA ASN A 130 -12.55 21.98 -10.65
C ASN A 130 -12.07 21.99 -9.19
N PHE A 131 -10.75 22.02 -8.96
CA PHE A 131 -10.23 22.11 -7.60
C PHE A 131 -10.53 23.44 -6.92
N VAL A 132 -10.44 24.57 -7.62
CA VAL A 132 -10.82 25.87 -7.04
C VAL A 132 -12.27 25.85 -6.60
N GLU A 133 -13.18 25.38 -7.45
CA GLU A 133 -14.61 25.28 -7.13
C GLU A 133 -14.88 24.34 -5.94
N GLN A 134 -14.23 23.16 -5.89
CA GLN A 134 -14.33 22.25 -4.75
C GLN A 134 -13.82 22.87 -3.46
N MET A 135 -12.70 23.61 -3.52
CA MET A 135 -12.13 24.30 -2.37
C MET A 135 -13.01 25.47 -1.89
N GLU A 136 -13.68 26.17 -2.81
CA GLU A 136 -14.65 27.21 -2.49
C GLU A 136 -15.85 26.63 -1.74
N ILE A 137 -16.43 25.53 -2.24
CA ILE A 137 -17.53 24.82 -1.57
C ILE A 137 -17.09 24.35 -0.18
N LEU A 138 -15.90 23.76 -0.07
CA LEU A 138 -15.39 23.26 1.21
C LEU A 138 -15.19 24.40 2.22
N GLN A 139 -14.70 25.56 1.78
CA GLN A 139 -14.45 26.72 2.64
C GLN A 139 -15.75 27.35 3.18
N GLN A 140 -16.89 27.19 2.51
CA GLN A 140 -18.18 27.67 3.01
C GLN A 140 -18.59 27.03 4.34
N SER A 141 -18.09 25.82 4.63
CA SER A 141 -18.32 25.15 5.91
C SER A 141 -17.38 25.71 6.99
N PRO A 142 -17.90 26.25 8.11
CA PRO A 142 -17.07 26.72 9.22
C PRO A 142 -16.14 25.65 9.79
N LYS A 143 -16.55 24.38 9.69
CA LYS A 143 -15.77 23.21 10.15
C LYS A 143 -14.45 23.07 9.38
N TYR A 144 -14.41 23.47 8.11
CA TYR A 144 -13.25 23.27 7.24
C TYR A 144 -12.43 24.54 7.02
N LYS A 145 -12.82 25.67 7.63
CA LYS A 145 -12.06 26.93 7.51
C LYS A 145 -10.60 26.80 7.98
N ALA A 146 -10.34 25.97 8.99
CA ALA A 146 -8.99 25.72 9.52
C ALA A 146 -8.07 24.99 8.51
N PHE A 147 -8.63 24.18 7.60
CA PHE A 147 -7.88 23.44 6.57
C PHE A 147 -7.04 24.37 5.67
N PHE A 148 -7.60 25.54 5.37
CA PHE A 148 -7.01 26.51 4.45
C PHE A 148 -5.89 27.35 5.08
N ARG A 149 -5.70 27.32 6.41
CA ARG A 149 -4.75 28.18 7.15
C ARG A 149 -4.83 29.67 6.77
N GLY A 150 -6.04 30.16 6.49
CA GLY A 150 -6.27 31.56 6.09
C GLY A 150 -5.96 31.89 4.64
N LEU A 151 -5.61 30.90 3.80
CA LEU A 151 -5.50 31.09 2.35
C LEU A 151 -6.87 31.11 1.69
N GLU A 152 -7.00 31.93 0.65
CA GLU A 152 -8.12 31.86 -0.27
C GLU A 152 -8.05 30.57 -1.11
N PRO A 153 -9.18 29.98 -1.55
CA PRO A 153 -9.23 28.73 -2.29
C PRO A 153 -8.29 28.70 -3.51
N SER A 154 -8.29 29.73 -4.34
CA SER A 154 -7.38 29.80 -5.51
C SER A 154 -5.91 29.79 -5.09
N LYS A 155 -5.53 30.53 -4.04
CA LYS A 155 -4.15 30.55 -3.55
C LYS A 155 -3.75 29.22 -2.94
N TYR A 156 -4.68 28.55 -2.26
CA TYR A 156 -4.46 27.20 -1.73
C TYR A 156 -4.18 26.22 -2.89
N VAL A 157 -5.01 26.23 -3.93
CA VAL A 157 -4.83 25.38 -5.12
C VAL A 157 -3.48 25.68 -5.77
N ASP A 158 -3.12 26.95 -5.96
CA ASP A 158 -1.85 27.31 -6.61
C ASP A 158 -0.61 26.86 -5.84
N VAL A 159 -0.66 26.83 -4.50
CA VAL A 159 0.47 26.40 -3.65
C VAL A 159 0.55 24.89 -3.50
N TYR A 160 -0.57 24.24 -3.17
CA TYR A 160 -0.57 22.84 -2.75
C TYR A 160 -0.93 21.87 -3.88
N MET A 161 -1.88 22.25 -4.74
CA MET A 161 -2.51 21.31 -5.69
C MET A 161 -2.03 21.49 -7.12
N LYS A 162 -1.59 22.70 -7.52
CA LYS A 162 -1.09 22.96 -8.87
C LYS A 162 0.05 22.02 -9.29
N PRO A 163 1.04 21.71 -8.44
CA PRO A 163 2.06 20.71 -8.77
C PRO A 163 1.51 19.28 -8.94
N LEU A 164 0.34 18.98 -8.38
CA LEU A 164 -0.31 17.67 -8.43
C LEU A 164 -1.26 17.52 -9.63
N LEU A 165 -1.60 18.60 -10.35
CA LEU A 165 -2.55 18.56 -11.48
C LEU A 165 -2.19 17.49 -12.52
N PRO A 166 -0.93 17.38 -12.99
CA PRO A 166 -0.53 16.30 -13.90
C PRO A 166 -0.91 14.91 -13.39
N MET A 167 -0.68 14.67 -12.10
CA MET A 167 -0.92 13.37 -11.48
C MET A 167 -2.41 13.06 -11.38
N TYR A 168 -3.23 14.05 -10.98
CA TYR A 168 -4.68 13.89 -10.94
C TYR A 168 -5.28 13.67 -12.32
N THR A 169 -4.87 14.46 -13.32
CA THR A 169 -5.35 14.32 -14.70
C THR A 169 -4.96 12.97 -15.30
N ALA A 170 -3.70 12.54 -15.13
CA ALA A 170 -3.24 11.23 -15.60
C ALA A 170 -3.99 10.08 -14.93
N ARG A 171 -4.21 10.15 -13.61
CA ARG A 171 -4.97 9.14 -12.87
C ARG A 171 -6.42 9.05 -13.31
N THR A 172 -7.08 10.19 -13.56
CA THR A 172 -8.45 10.20 -14.09
C THR A 172 -8.53 9.49 -15.44
N LYS A 173 -7.55 9.73 -16.33
CA LYS A 173 -7.46 9.03 -17.62
C LYS A 173 -7.14 7.54 -17.46
N LEU A 174 -6.24 7.18 -16.55
CA LEU A 174 -5.97 5.78 -16.19
C LEU A 174 -7.25 5.07 -15.74
N TYR A 175 -8.03 5.69 -14.86
CA TYR A 175 -9.31 5.13 -14.41
C TYR A 175 -10.32 4.97 -15.55
N ALA A 176 -10.33 5.87 -16.54
CA ALA A 176 -11.18 5.71 -17.72
C ALA A 176 -10.77 4.47 -18.54
N VAL A 177 -9.47 4.23 -18.73
CA VAL A 177 -8.95 3.02 -19.39
C VAL A 177 -9.37 1.76 -18.63
N TYR A 178 -9.27 1.74 -17.30
CA TYR A 178 -9.68 0.57 -16.51
C TYR A 178 -11.20 0.38 -16.47
N LYS A 179 -11.98 1.45 -16.56
CA LYS A 179 -13.44 1.36 -16.71
C LYS A 179 -13.80 0.69 -18.04
N GLU A 180 -13.10 1.00 -19.12
CA GLU A 180 -13.27 0.33 -20.42
C GLU A 180 -12.76 -1.11 -20.40
N LYS A 181 -11.65 -1.36 -19.70
CA LYS A 181 -11.09 -2.71 -19.50
C LYS A 181 -12.01 -3.59 -18.65
N TYR A 182 -12.78 -3.03 -17.72
CA TYR A 182 -13.67 -3.74 -16.79
C TYR A 182 -15.08 -3.10 -16.66
N PRO A 183 -15.92 -3.10 -17.72
CA PRO A 183 -17.21 -2.39 -17.74
C PRO A 183 -18.23 -2.87 -16.69
N THR A 184 -18.18 -4.14 -16.28
CA THR A 184 -19.08 -4.74 -15.28
C THR A 184 -18.48 -4.81 -13.88
N PHE A 185 -17.23 -4.39 -13.71
CA PHE A 185 -16.52 -4.44 -12.43
C PHE A 185 -16.46 -3.05 -11.77
N TYR A 186 -17.21 -2.83 -10.70
CA TYR A 186 -17.33 -1.52 -10.07
C TYR A 186 -16.04 -1.02 -9.41
N ALA A 187 -15.17 -1.94 -8.97
CA ALA A 187 -13.93 -1.63 -8.29
C ALA A 187 -12.72 -1.47 -9.25
N TYR A 188 -12.96 -1.17 -10.54
CA TYR A 188 -11.93 -0.98 -11.56
C TYR A 188 -10.82 0.01 -11.17
N LYS A 189 -11.15 1.05 -10.37
CA LYS A 189 -10.16 2.02 -9.86
C LYS A 189 -9.16 1.36 -8.92
N GLY A 190 -9.62 0.44 -8.07
CA GLY A 190 -8.76 -0.33 -7.17
C GLY A 190 -7.79 -1.22 -7.94
N VAL A 191 -8.21 -1.81 -9.05
CA VAL A 191 -7.33 -2.58 -9.94
C VAL A 191 -6.23 -1.69 -10.53
N ALA A 192 -6.61 -0.53 -11.06
CA ALA A 192 -5.66 0.45 -11.59
C ALA A 192 -4.65 0.90 -10.55
N ASP A 193 -5.12 1.14 -9.33
CA ASP A 193 -4.28 1.57 -8.21
C ASP A 193 -3.28 0.49 -7.78
N ILE A 194 -3.70 -0.79 -7.73
CA ILE A 194 -2.82 -1.91 -7.38
C ILE A 194 -1.74 -2.11 -8.44
N GLU A 195 -2.12 -2.13 -9.72
CA GLU A 195 -1.15 -2.26 -10.82
C GLU A 195 -0.18 -1.07 -10.84
N ALA A 196 -0.67 0.15 -10.59
CA ALA A 196 0.16 1.33 -10.47
C ALA A 196 1.15 1.24 -9.29
N SER A 197 0.68 0.83 -8.10
CA SER A 197 1.55 0.64 -6.94
C SER A 197 2.63 -0.41 -7.18
N ARG A 198 2.30 -1.53 -7.84
CA ARG A 198 3.29 -2.56 -8.21
C ARG A 198 4.35 -2.04 -9.16
N TYR A 199 3.91 -1.39 -10.23
CA TYR A 199 4.81 -0.76 -11.17
C TYR A 199 5.73 0.23 -10.44
N PHE A 200 5.16 1.04 -9.55
CA PHE A 200 5.92 2.04 -8.81
C PHE A 200 6.94 1.42 -7.86
N GLN A 201 6.56 0.39 -7.11
CA GLN A 201 7.47 -0.37 -6.25
C GLN A 201 8.60 -1.04 -7.04
N MET A 202 8.30 -1.63 -8.20
CA MET A 202 9.31 -2.29 -9.03
C MET A 202 10.33 -1.31 -9.62
N ASN A 203 9.93 -0.06 -9.92
CA ASN A 203 10.76 0.88 -10.65
C ASN A 203 11.32 2.04 -9.79
N PHE A 204 10.73 2.30 -8.61
CA PHE A 204 11.03 3.48 -7.79
C PHE A 204 11.16 3.21 -6.27
N ALA A 205 11.44 1.96 -5.86
CA ALA A 205 11.57 1.59 -4.45
C ALA A 205 12.64 2.39 -3.67
N GLU A 206 13.76 2.73 -4.31
CA GLU A 206 14.84 3.50 -3.65
C GLU A 206 14.39 4.92 -3.31
N GLN A 207 13.64 5.54 -4.21
CA GLN A 207 13.11 6.89 -4.11
C GLN A 207 12.07 6.98 -2.99
N MET A 208 11.17 5.99 -2.92
CA MET A 208 10.21 5.84 -1.82
C MET A 208 10.93 5.74 -0.48
N THR A 209 11.89 4.80 -0.38
CA THR A 209 12.65 4.56 0.83
C THR A 209 13.42 5.80 1.28
N ALA A 210 14.01 6.54 0.34
CA ALA A 210 14.73 7.78 0.63
C ALA A 210 13.79 8.86 1.19
N PHE A 211 12.64 9.06 0.55
CA PHE A 211 11.66 10.06 1.00
C PHE A 211 11.07 9.73 2.37
N GLN A 212 10.72 8.47 2.61
CA GLN A 212 10.24 7.98 3.90
C GLN A 212 11.27 8.24 5.02
N LYS A 213 12.55 7.94 4.76
CA LYS A 213 13.65 8.18 5.71
C LYS A 213 13.85 9.67 5.99
N GLU A 214 13.85 10.51 4.96
CA GLU A 214 14.02 11.97 5.09
C GLU A 214 12.89 12.58 5.95
N ASN A 215 11.67 12.07 5.79
CA ASN A 215 10.48 12.61 6.46
C ASN A 215 10.11 11.90 7.78
N ASN A 216 10.92 10.93 8.22
CA ASN A 216 10.69 10.07 9.38
C ASN A 216 9.32 9.38 9.34
N ILE A 217 9.00 8.78 8.20
CA ILE A 217 7.76 8.04 7.97
C ILE A 217 8.07 6.57 8.16
N VAL A 218 7.45 5.97 9.19
CA VAL A 218 7.46 4.52 9.37
C VAL A 218 6.18 4.00 8.75
N ASP A 219 6.29 3.33 7.61
CA ASP A 219 5.14 2.68 6.99
C ASP A 219 5.01 1.28 7.59
N HIS A 220 3.97 1.09 8.41
CA HIS A 220 3.68 -0.19 9.04
C HIS A 220 2.82 -1.08 8.15
N SER A 221 2.50 -0.67 6.90
CA SER A 221 1.80 -1.56 5.97
C SER A 221 2.75 -2.62 5.44
N SER A 222 2.60 -3.82 5.95
CA SER A 222 2.63 -4.95 5.03
C SER A 222 1.39 -4.82 4.16
N THR A 223 1.51 -4.87 2.84
CA THR A 223 0.39 -5.16 1.93
C THR A 223 -0.03 -6.61 2.18
N SER A 224 -0.56 -6.88 3.37
CA SER A 224 -1.01 -8.21 3.79
C SER A 224 -2.39 -8.40 3.19
N GLY A 225 -2.42 -9.09 2.07
CA GLY A 225 -3.66 -9.65 1.57
C GLY A 225 -3.99 -10.93 2.32
N THR A 226 -5.22 -11.40 2.12
CA THR A 226 -5.64 -12.71 2.58
C THR A 226 -5.51 -13.70 1.43
N SER A 227 -4.76 -14.78 1.66
CA SER A 227 -4.74 -15.91 0.74
C SER A 227 -6.01 -16.74 0.92
N LEU A 228 -6.81 -16.83 -0.13
CA LEU A 228 -8.04 -17.62 -0.20
C LEU A 228 -7.85 -18.73 -1.23
N VAL A 229 -8.42 -19.89 -0.99
CA VAL A 229 -8.36 -21.03 -1.91
C VAL A 229 -9.78 -21.45 -2.26
N GLY A 230 -10.06 -21.75 -3.51
CA GLY A 230 -11.42 -22.00 -3.97
C GLY A 230 -11.52 -22.20 -5.48
N THR A 231 -12.74 -22.23 -5.98
CA THR A 231 -13.01 -22.49 -7.40
C THR A 231 -13.49 -21.24 -8.13
N VAL A 232 -13.03 -21.10 -9.37
CA VAL A 232 -13.57 -20.16 -10.36
C VAL A 232 -14.90 -20.70 -10.88
N ALA A 233 -16.00 -20.20 -10.34
CA ALA A 233 -17.34 -20.71 -10.65
C ALA A 233 -17.90 -20.20 -11.97
N LYS A 234 -17.52 -18.99 -12.37
CA LYS A 234 -17.95 -18.35 -13.62
C LYS A 234 -16.87 -17.40 -14.10
N VAL A 235 -16.62 -17.38 -15.41
CA VAL A 235 -15.73 -16.42 -16.06
C VAL A 235 -16.54 -15.59 -17.04
N GLU A 236 -16.43 -14.27 -16.92
CA GLU A 236 -16.82 -13.32 -17.96
C GLU A 236 -15.56 -12.83 -18.69
N SER A 237 -15.67 -11.92 -19.66
CA SER A 237 -14.55 -11.50 -20.51
C SER A 237 -13.29 -11.02 -19.76
N ASN A 238 -13.43 -10.54 -18.54
CA ASN A 238 -12.42 -9.80 -17.78
C ASN A 238 -12.66 -9.84 -16.27
N ILE A 239 -13.67 -10.56 -15.79
CA ILE A 239 -13.92 -10.77 -14.38
C ILE A 239 -14.33 -12.23 -14.18
N PHE A 240 -14.14 -12.72 -12.96
CA PHE A 240 -14.54 -14.06 -12.60
C PHE A 240 -15.17 -14.08 -11.21
N LEU A 241 -16.11 -15.00 -11.02
CA LEU A 241 -16.77 -15.25 -9.75
C LEU A 241 -16.01 -16.35 -9.01
N PHE A 242 -15.53 -16.05 -7.82
CA PHE A 242 -14.76 -16.98 -7.00
C PHE A 242 -15.56 -17.45 -5.80
N ILE A 243 -15.59 -18.76 -5.58
CA ILE A 243 -16.19 -19.36 -4.39
C ILE A 243 -15.08 -19.99 -3.53
N GLU A 244 -14.86 -19.39 -2.36
CA GLU A 244 -13.91 -19.89 -1.37
C GLU A 244 -14.25 -21.31 -0.91
N GLY A 245 -13.24 -22.14 -0.64
CA GLY A 245 -13.36 -23.42 0.04
C GLY A 245 -13.99 -24.57 -0.76
N ILE A 246 -14.54 -24.31 -1.94
CA ILE A 246 -15.20 -25.33 -2.77
C ILE A 246 -14.23 -25.84 -3.83
N ILE A 247 -14.15 -27.16 -4.03
CA ILE A 247 -13.41 -27.77 -5.15
C ILE A 247 -14.31 -27.92 -6.39
N PRO A 248 -13.76 -27.97 -7.61
CA PRO A 248 -14.57 -27.90 -8.83
C PRO A 248 -15.62 -29.00 -8.94
N LYS A 249 -15.26 -30.24 -8.57
CA LYS A 249 -16.19 -31.38 -8.58
C LYS A 249 -17.42 -31.16 -7.72
N ASP A 250 -17.34 -30.37 -6.65
CA ASP A 250 -18.48 -30.18 -5.74
C ASP A 250 -19.55 -29.32 -6.39
N LEU A 251 -19.14 -28.33 -7.21
CA LEU A 251 -20.06 -27.48 -7.94
C LEU A 251 -20.92 -28.30 -8.91
N ASP A 252 -20.35 -29.31 -9.55
CA ASP A 252 -21.06 -30.18 -10.51
C ASP A 252 -22.18 -31.02 -9.85
N HIS A 253 -22.09 -31.26 -8.54
CA HIS A 253 -23.07 -32.05 -7.79
C HIS A 253 -24.08 -31.21 -7.01
N MET A 254 -23.95 -29.88 -7.03
CA MET A 254 -24.88 -28.98 -6.36
C MET A 254 -26.19 -28.82 -7.13
N THR A 255 -27.30 -28.72 -6.41
CA THR A 255 -28.57 -28.30 -6.99
C THR A 255 -28.53 -26.83 -7.40
N GLU A 256 -29.39 -26.42 -8.32
CA GLU A 256 -29.51 -25.02 -8.77
C GLU A 256 -29.66 -24.04 -7.59
N LYS A 257 -30.52 -24.39 -6.61
CA LYS A 257 -30.72 -23.57 -5.40
C LYS A 257 -29.44 -23.45 -4.54
N GLN A 258 -28.68 -24.54 -4.39
CA GLN A 258 -27.42 -24.50 -3.64
C GLN A 258 -26.36 -23.64 -4.35
N LEU A 259 -26.30 -23.72 -5.69
CA LEU A 259 -25.42 -22.87 -6.50
C LEU A 259 -25.80 -21.40 -6.36
N GLU A 260 -27.10 -21.07 -6.40
CA GLU A 260 -27.59 -19.70 -6.18
C GLU A 260 -27.14 -19.16 -4.81
N GLU A 261 -27.37 -19.92 -3.73
CA GLU A 261 -26.95 -19.53 -2.38
C GLU A 261 -25.42 -19.32 -2.27
N LYS A 262 -24.62 -20.11 -3.01
CA LYS A 262 -23.17 -19.93 -3.08
C LYS A 262 -22.77 -18.71 -3.90
N TYR A 263 -23.44 -18.44 -5.01
CA TYR A 263 -23.17 -17.29 -5.86
C TYR A 263 -23.49 -15.97 -5.15
N GLU A 264 -24.51 -15.94 -4.29
CA GLU A 264 -24.81 -14.77 -3.44
C GLU A 264 -23.70 -14.49 -2.41
N GLN A 265 -22.97 -15.52 -1.99
CA GLN A 265 -21.90 -15.40 -1.02
C GLN A 265 -20.54 -15.09 -1.64
N ALA A 266 -20.39 -15.39 -2.93
CA ALA A 266 -19.17 -15.29 -3.71
C ALA A 266 -18.78 -13.84 -4.06
N ASP A 267 -17.50 -13.65 -4.35
CA ASP A 267 -16.93 -12.36 -4.71
C ASP A 267 -16.49 -12.36 -6.18
N TRP A 268 -16.77 -11.25 -6.86
CA TRP A 268 -16.23 -11.00 -8.19
C TRP A 268 -14.81 -10.43 -8.12
N TYR A 269 -13.92 -10.93 -8.97
CA TYR A 269 -12.54 -10.49 -9.06
C TYR A 269 -12.16 -10.17 -10.50
N PRO A 270 -11.19 -9.25 -10.74
CA PRO A 270 -10.70 -8.95 -12.08
C PRO A 270 -9.82 -10.07 -12.62
N VAL A 271 -9.94 -10.40 -13.91
CA VAL A 271 -8.94 -11.21 -14.61
C VAL A 271 -7.71 -10.32 -14.86
N LEU A 272 -6.54 -10.79 -14.42
CA LEU A 272 -5.27 -10.09 -14.61
C LEU A 272 -4.66 -10.48 -15.96
N ALA A 273 -3.92 -9.57 -16.60
CA ALA A 273 -3.36 -9.80 -17.93
C ALA A 273 -2.39 -11.01 -17.97
N ASP A 274 -1.62 -11.20 -16.90
CA ASP A 274 -0.64 -12.28 -16.79
C ASP A 274 -1.22 -13.59 -16.22
N PHE A 275 -2.50 -13.59 -15.82
CA PHE A 275 -3.17 -14.72 -15.18
C PHE A 275 -4.56 -14.94 -15.78
N PRO A 276 -4.63 -15.60 -16.96
CA PRO A 276 -5.90 -16.09 -17.45
C PRO A 276 -6.42 -17.16 -16.48
N VAL A 277 -7.73 -17.12 -16.21
CA VAL A 277 -8.44 -18.14 -15.43
C VAL A 277 -9.60 -18.65 -16.26
N GLU A 278 -9.88 -19.95 -16.12
CA GLU A 278 -10.98 -20.63 -16.78
C GLU A 278 -12.04 -21.05 -15.76
N GLN A 279 -13.28 -21.22 -16.23
CA GLN A 279 -14.33 -21.74 -15.38
C GLN A 279 -14.00 -23.18 -14.96
N GLY A 280 -14.07 -23.46 -13.66
CA GLY A 280 -13.68 -24.74 -13.08
C GLY A 280 -12.24 -24.77 -12.58
N ASP A 281 -11.45 -23.72 -12.79
CA ASP A 281 -10.10 -23.65 -12.21
C ASP A 281 -10.17 -23.65 -10.68
N TYR A 282 -9.35 -24.49 -10.07
CA TYR A 282 -9.09 -24.43 -8.64
C TYR A 282 -7.89 -23.51 -8.40
N ILE A 283 -8.05 -22.45 -7.62
CA ILE A 283 -7.04 -21.40 -7.50
C ILE A 283 -6.79 -21.02 -6.04
N THR A 284 -5.56 -20.61 -5.77
CA THR A 284 -5.26 -19.72 -4.64
C THR A 284 -5.23 -18.30 -5.17
N LEU A 285 -6.02 -17.41 -4.57
CA LEU A 285 -5.94 -15.98 -4.82
C LEU A 285 -5.44 -15.25 -3.58
N HIS A 286 -4.70 -14.16 -3.79
CA HIS A 286 -4.27 -13.27 -2.73
C HIS A 286 -5.02 -11.94 -2.85
N SER A 287 -6.08 -11.80 -2.06
CA SER A 287 -6.97 -10.65 -2.07
C SER A 287 -6.45 -9.55 -1.15
N THR A 288 -6.31 -8.32 -1.65
CA THR A 288 -5.89 -7.16 -0.84
C THR A 288 -7.06 -6.49 -0.13
N GLU A 289 -8.26 -6.60 -0.69
CA GLU A 289 -9.45 -5.92 -0.22
C GLU A 289 -10.69 -6.67 -0.72
N THR A 290 -11.72 -6.73 0.10
CA THR A 290 -13.05 -7.19 -0.29
C THR A 290 -14.08 -6.12 0.07
N GLY A 291 -15.06 -5.92 -0.80
CA GLY A 291 -16.12 -4.93 -0.60
C GLY A 291 -17.45 -5.39 -1.17
N SER A 292 -18.48 -4.59 -0.97
CA SER A 292 -19.78 -4.81 -1.60
C SER A 292 -20.35 -3.49 -2.10
N ILE A 293 -21.15 -3.58 -3.16
CA ILE A 293 -21.91 -2.47 -3.70
C ILE A 293 -23.35 -2.93 -3.89
N GLU A 294 -24.29 -2.06 -3.54
CA GLU A 294 -25.70 -2.25 -3.87
C GLU A 294 -26.03 -1.44 -5.12
N GLU A 295 -26.46 -2.12 -6.18
CA GLU A 295 -26.98 -1.44 -7.37
C GLU A 295 -28.34 -2.05 -7.73
N ASN A 296 -29.36 -1.20 -7.86
CA ASN A 296 -30.73 -1.60 -8.18
C ASN A 296 -31.31 -2.67 -7.22
N GLY A 297 -30.93 -2.63 -5.94
CA GLY A 297 -31.37 -3.60 -4.93
C GLY A 297 -30.64 -4.94 -4.96
N VAL A 298 -29.62 -5.09 -5.82
CA VAL A 298 -28.76 -6.28 -5.86
C VAL A 298 -27.41 -5.95 -5.23
N VAL A 299 -27.06 -6.69 -4.17
CA VAL A 299 -25.74 -6.59 -3.54
C VAL A 299 -24.76 -7.43 -4.34
N ARG A 300 -23.74 -6.78 -4.89
CA ARG A 300 -22.60 -7.44 -5.55
C ARG A 300 -21.37 -7.29 -4.69
N LYS A 301 -20.79 -8.42 -4.32
CA LYS A 301 -19.50 -8.43 -3.63
C LYS A 301 -18.36 -8.51 -4.63
N TYR A 302 -17.24 -7.91 -4.26
CA TYR A 302 -16.04 -7.90 -5.08
C TYR A 302 -14.82 -8.02 -4.19
N GLY A 303 -13.72 -8.46 -4.79
CA GLY A 303 -12.41 -8.29 -4.20
C GLY A 303 -11.38 -7.78 -5.19
N LEU A 304 -10.29 -7.24 -4.64
CA LEU A 304 -9.16 -6.75 -5.39
C LEU A 304 -8.01 -7.75 -5.28
N LEU A 305 -7.44 -8.12 -6.42
CA LEU A 305 -6.41 -9.13 -6.48
C LEU A 305 -5.03 -8.52 -6.54
N ASN A 306 -4.15 -9.12 -5.75
CA ASN A 306 -2.73 -9.06 -6.04
C ASN A 306 -2.34 -10.21 -6.97
N ASP A 307 -2.47 -11.45 -6.51
CA ASP A 307 -1.89 -12.59 -7.21
C ASP A 307 -2.89 -13.72 -7.31
N VAL A 308 -2.73 -14.56 -8.33
CA VAL A 308 -3.53 -15.75 -8.57
C VAL A 308 -2.61 -16.87 -8.98
N LYS A 309 -2.81 -18.04 -8.38
CA LYS A 309 -2.11 -19.25 -8.76
C LYS A 309 -3.13 -20.36 -8.98
N VAL A 310 -3.14 -20.91 -10.18
CA VAL A 310 -3.86 -22.16 -10.46
C VAL A 310 -3.22 -23.28 -9.65
N LEU A 311 -4.05 -24.00 -8.94
CA LEU A 311 -3.71 -25.21 -8.22
C LEU A 311 -4.15 -26.41 -9.05
N GLU A 312 -3.38 -27.49 -8.95
CA GLU A 312 -3.89 -28.80 -9.33
C GLU A 312 -5.11 -29.10 -8.43
N PRO A 313 -6.28 -29.48 -8.99
CA PRO A 313 -7.48 -29.78 -8.22
C PRO A 313 -7.31 -30.96 -7.24
N ASP A 314 -6.19 -31.68 -7.31
CA ASP A 314 -5.79 -32.80 -6.44
C ASP A 314 -5.41 -32.39 -5.01
N VAL A 315 -5.95 -31.28 -4.48
CA VAL A 315 -5.79 -30.92 -3.06
C VAL A 315 -6.61 -31.84 -2.17
N THR A 316 -7.67 -32.44 -2.74
CA THR A 316 -8.47 -33.50 -2.13
C THR A 316 -8.16 -34.83 -2.80
N VAL A 317 -7.57 -35.76 -2.06
CA VAL A 317 -7.33 -37.12 -2.55
C VAL A 317 -8.64 -37.91 -2.46
N GLU A 318 -9.19 -38.31 -3.60
CA GLU A 318 -10.33 -39.25 -3.65
C GLU A 318 -9.85 -40.66 -3.29
N LEU A 319 -10.35 -41.17 -2.17
CA LEU A 319 -10.04 -42.50 -1.70
C LEU A 319 -11.06 -43.49 -2.24
N ASN A 320 -10.57 -44.51 -2.93
CA ASN A 320 -11.39 -45.62 -3.40
C ASN A 320 -11.45 -46.70 -2.31
N LEU A 321 -12.59 -46.83 -1.65
CA LEU A 321 -12.77 -47.76 -0.53
C LEU A 321 -12.79 -49.20 -1.03
N GLN A 322 -11.88 -50.04 -0.51
CA GLN A 322 -11.92 -51.49 -0.71
C GLN A 322 -12.74 -52.21 0.37
N ASN A 323 -13.00 -51.52 1.49
CA ASN A 323 -13.62 -52.01 2.71
C ASN A 323 -14.80 -51.11 3.14
N GLU A 324 -15.65 -50.73 2.17
CA GLU A 324 -16.77 -49.78 2.38
C GLU A 324 -17.64 -50.15 3.58
N GLN A 325 -17.92 -51.44 3.80
CA GLN A 325 -18.75 -51.91 4.92
C GLN A 325 -18.11 -51.65 6.29
N GLU A 326 -16.80 -51.85 6.43
CA GLU A 326 -16.08 -51.58 7.69
C GLU A 326 -16.02 -50.07 7.99
N VAL A 327 -15.88 -49.25 6.94
CA VAL A 327 -15.92 -47.80 7.05
C VAL A 327 -17.32 -47.31 7.41
N ALA A 328 -18.37 -47.90 6.82
CA ALA A 328 -19.75 -47.60 7.16
C ALA A 328 -20.05 -47.92 8.63
N GLU A 329 -19.67 -49.11 9.10
CA GLU A 329 -19.82 -49.52 10.50
C GLU A 329 -19.06 -48.58 11.46
N PHE A 330 -17.87 -48.13 11.08
CA PHE A 330 -17.12 -47.15 11.87
C PHE A 330 -17.88 -45.81 12.00
N LEU A 331 -18.59 -45.37 10.96
CA LEU A 331 -19.27 -44.07 10.90
C LEU A 331 -20.71 -44.09 11.44
N GLN A 332 -21.33 -45.26 11.57
CA GLN A 332 -22.76 -45.44 11.85
C GLN A 332 -23.23 -44.72 13.14
N ASP A 333 -22.44 -44.80 14.21
CA ASP A 333 -22.80 -44.25 15.54
C ASP A 333 -22.08 -42.93 15.87
N MET A 334 -21.57 -42.22 14.86
CA MET A 334 -20.88 -40.96 15.09
C MET A 334 -21.88 -39.85 15.45
N PRO A 335 -21.64 -39.08 16.53
CA PRO A 335 -22.49 -37.96 16.92
C PRO A 335 -22.24 -36.74 16.01
N TRP A 336 -22.77 -36.79 14.79
CA TRP A 336 -22.70 -35.68 13.84
C TRP A 336 -23.35 -34.42 14.41
N GLN A 337 -22.66 -33.29 14.28
CA GLN A 337 -23.12 -31.96 14.69
C GLN A 337 -23.47 -31.14 13.46
N THR A 338 -24.17 -30.02 13.63
CA THR A 338 -24.41 -29.08 12.53
C THR A 338 -23.07 -28.67 11.92
N ALA A 339 -22.95 -28.77 10.59
CA ALA A 339 -21.71 -28.45 9.90
C ALA A 339 -21.45 -26.94 9.93
N ASP A 340 -20.25 -26.57 10.36
CA ASP A 340 -19.72 -25.23 10.19
C ASP A 340 -19.11 -25.10 8.79
N TYR A 341 -19.00 -23.86 8.32
CA TYR A 341 -18.39 -23.59 7.02
C TYR A 341 -16.87 -23.74 7.09
N MET A 342 -16.36 -24.85 6.56
CA MET A 342 -14.92 -25.08 6.37
C MET A 342 -14.40 -24.25 5.19
N ARG A 343 -13.45 -23.36 5.45
CA ARG A 343 -12.90 -22.42 4.45
C ARG A 343 -11.84 -23.01 3.53
N SER A 344 -11.26 -24.15 3.93
CA SER A 344 -10.23 -24.87 3.19
C SER A 344 -10.83 -26.11 2.52
N PRO A 345 -10.34 -26.58 1.37
CA PRO A 345 -10.76 -27.84 0.79
C PRO A 345 -10.42 -29.02 1.73
N PRO A 346 -11.17 -30.14 1.66
CA PRO A 346 -10.81 -31.34 2.39
C PRO A 346 -9.50 -31.93 1.85
N ASN A 347 -8.71 -32.56 2.73
CA ASN A 347 -7.51 -33.30 2.33
C ASN A 347 -7.86 -34.63 1.64
N TYR A 348 -8.97 -35.25 2.03
CA TYR A 348 -9.44 -36.51 1.46
C TYR A 348 -10.95 -36.50 1.30
N SER A 349 -11.47 -37.24 0.33
CA SER A 349 -12.89 -37.52 0.21
C SER A 349 -13.11 -38.97 -0.20
N PHE A 350 -14.26 -39.53 0.18
CA PHE A 350 -14.68 -40.86 -0.24
C PHE A 350 -16.20 -41.00 -0.23
N GLN A 351 -16.70 -42.01 -0.95
CA GLN A 351 -18.12 -42.38 -0.95
C GLN A 351 -18.32 -43.59 -0.04
N VAL A 352 -19.34 -43.54 0.81
CA VAL A 352 -19.77 -44.66 1.65
C VAL A 352 -21.29 -44.67 1.72
N GLU A 353 -21.92 -45.80 1.39
CA GLU A 353 -23.38 -45.94 1.35
C GLU A 353 -24.08 -44.88 0.47
N GLY A 354 -23.42 -44.47 -0.62
CA GLY A 354 -23.93 -43.43 -1.52
C GLY A 354 -23.89 -42.01 -0.94
N VAL A 355 -23.20 -41.79 0.17
CA VAL A 355 -22.98 -40.47 0.77
C VAL A 355 -21.50 -40.13 0.75
N ARG A 356 -21.19 -38.90 0.34
CA ARG A 356 -19.82 -38.36 0.36
C ARG A 356 -19.41 -37.95 1.77
N ILE A 357 -18.23 -38.42 2.17
CA ILE A 357 -17.54 -37.99 3.39
C ILE A 357 -16.29 -37.20 3.00
N GLU A 358 -16.08 -36.08 3.66
CA GLU A 358 -14.94 -35.18 3.46
C GLU A 358 -14.10 -35.12 4.73
N ILE A 359 -12.78 -35.06 4.59
CA ILE A 359 -11.83 -35.15 5.70
C ILE A 359 -10.83 -34.00 5.66
N TRP A 360 -10.67 -33.28 6.78
CA TRP A 360 -9.58 -32.34 7.01
C TRP A 360 -8.63 -32.83 8.10
N LYS A 361 -7.33 -32.71 7.88
CA LYS A 361 -6.29 -32.95 8.89
C LYS A 361 -6.32 -31.80 9.90
N GLY A 362 -6.60 -32.13 11.16
CA GLY A 362 -6.58 -31.20 12.27
C GLY A 362 -5.27 -31.19 13.04
N TYR A 363 -5.12 -30.23 13.96
CA TYR A 363 -3.99 -30.18 14.89
C TYR A 363 -3.92 -31.43 15.79
N GLY A 364 -2.70 -31.87 16.11
CA GLY A 364 -2.46 -33.00 17.02
C GLY A 364 -2.96 -34.34 16.49
N SER A 365 -2.82 -34.57 15.17
CA SER A 365 -3.27 -35.80 14.48
C SER A 365 -4.78 -36.05 14.51
N SER A 366 -5.58 -35.05 14.87
CA SER A 366 -7.05 -35.12 14.76
C SER A 366 -7.49 -35.11 13.30
N LEU A 367 -8.70 -35.60 13.05
CA LEU A 367 -9.38 -35.47 11.76
C LEU A 367 -10.71 -34.77 11.98
N TYR A 368 -11.07 -33.86 11.09
CA TYR A 368 -12.43 -33.33 10.99
C TYR A 368 -13.10 -34.03 9.82
N LEU A 369 -14.31 -34.52 10.04
CA LEU A 369 -15.12 -35.18 9.02
C LEU A 369 -16.38 -34.38 8.78
N GLN A 370 -16.79 -34.27 7.52
CA GLN A 370 -18.12 -33.78 7.16
C GLN A 370 -18.82 -34.83 6.32
N LYS A 371 -20.04 -35.19 6.73
CA LYS A 371 -20.98 -36.00 5.95
C LYS A 371 -21.90 -35.05 5.20
N ILE A 372 -21.76 -34.98 3.87
CA ILE A 372 -22.52 -34.06 3.03
C ILE A 372 -24.02 -34.25 3.26
N GLY A 373 -24.72 -33.14 3.54
CA GLY A 373 -26.15 -33.11 3.82
C GLY A 373 -26.59 -33.56 5.22
N SER A 374 -25.66 -33.95 6.11
CA SER A 374 -25.98 -34.41 7.47
C SER A 374 -25.32 -33.60 8.57
N GLY A 375 -23.99 -33.43 8.54
CA GLY A 375 -23.28 -32.78 9.64
C GLY A 375 -21.78 -33.03 9.66
N GLU A 376 -21.10 -32.55 10.70
CA GLU A 376 -19.65 -32.69 10.89
C GLU A 376 -19.28 -33.30 12.25
N ILE A 377 -18.03 -33.78 12.37
CA ILE A 377 -17.48 -34.25 13.62
C ILE A 377 -15.96 -34.10 13.65
N LYS A 378 -15.41 -33.74 14.81
CA LYS A 378 -13.96 -33.83 15.08
C LYS A 378 -13.63 -35.16 15.75
N LEU A 379 -12.83 -35.99 15.09
CA LEU A 379 -12.24 -37.19 15.67
C LEU A 379 -10.99 -36.83 16.49
N ASN A 380 -10.92 -37.39 17.70
CA ASN A 380 -9.70 -37.38 18.51
C ASN A 380 -8.60 -38.24 17.86
N SER A 381 -7.36 -38.14 18.37
CA SER A 381 -6.20 -38.82 17.79
C SER A 381 -6.37 -40.34 17.64
N GLU A 382 -6.98 -41.02 18.62
CA GLU A 382 -7.19 -42.48 18.57
C GLU A 382 -8.18 -42.88 17.47
N LYS A 383 -9.35 -42.23 17.41
CA LYS A 383 -10.34 -42.50 16.36
C LYS A 383 -9.85 -42.07 14.98
N ALA A 384 -9.14 -40.95 14.90
CA ALA A 384 -8.51 -40.48 13.67
C ALA A 384 -7.50 -41.50 13.14
N LYS A 385 -6.67 -42.09 14.01
CA LYS A 385 -5.72 -43.13 13.63
C LYS A 385 -6.42 -44.37 13.07
N LYS A 386 -7.43 -44.88 13.78
CA LYS A 386 -8.21 -46.05 13.33
C LYS A 386 -8.86 -45.79 11.96
N LEU A 387 -9.41 -44.60 11.75
CA LEU A 387 -9.99 -44.24 10.46
C LEU A 387 -8.93 -44.16 9.36
N LYS A 388 -7.76 -43.54 9.61
CA LYS A 388 -6.66 -43.49 8.63
C LYS A 388 -6.21 -44.88 8.19
N GLU A 389 -6.10 -45.81 9.14
CA GLU A 389 -5.76 -47.22 8.87
C GLU A 389 -6.82 -47.88 7.97
N LEU A 390 -8.11 -47.71 8.28
CA LEU A 390 -9.20 -48.22 7.44
C LEU A 390 -9.20 -47.64 6.03
N LEU A 391 -8.81 -46.37 5.90
CA LEU A 391 -8.78 -45.63 4.65
C LEU A 391 -7.47 -45.78 3.87
N GLY A 392 -6.46 -46.46 4.41
CA GLY A 392 -5.14 -46.61 3.79
C GLY A 392 -4.36 -45.29 3.66
N ILE A 393 -4.62 -44.32 4.55
CA ILE A 393 -3.92 -43.03 4.54
C ILE A 393 -2.61 -43.16 5.32
N GLU A 394 -1.46 -43.05 4.65
CA GLU A 394 -0.14 -43.08 5.31
C GLU A 394 0.06 -41.90 6.27
N GLU A 395 0.70 -42.15 7.42
CA GLU A 395 1.07 -41.09 8.38
C GLU A 395 2.19 -40.23 7.79
N SER A 396 1.88 -38.97 7.48
CA SER A 396 2.81 -37.92 7.03
C SER A 396 3.45 -37.17 8.19
#